data_AF-A0A513X027-F1
#
_entry.id   AF-A0A513X027-F1
#
_cell.length_a   1.000
_cell.length_b   1.000
_cell.length_c   1.000
_cell.angle_alpha   90.00
_cell.angle_beta   90.00
_cell.angle_gamma   90.00
#
_symmetry.space_group_name_H-M   'P 1'
#
loop_
_entity.id
_entity.type
_entity.pdbx_description
1 polymer ?
#
loop_
_entity_poly.entity_id
_entity_poly.type
_entity_poly.pdbx_seq_one_letter_code
_entity_poly.pdbx_strand_id
1 'polypeptide(L)'
;MQLCQVIGQGSISKKKQSAAHIYTINNLKGRVGLIHVADLINGKMRGPKIHQFIKLIEYNNNNINIVKKSPELNITAMPSDTTPLGHNSWLAGLIEADGFFQVRTSLGYPRQALSFEQAQARTTRYGYSTLELMQAGFLSVRVNPIREDHPQYRIRTSSVSTNKSLQDNLMNNPL
;
A
#
# COMPACT_ATOMS: atom_id res chain seq x y z
N MET A 1 -16.05 -1.74 -5.32
CA MET A 1 -16.73 -2.22 -6.55
C MET A 1 -15.84 -2.01 -7.78
N GLN A 2 -15.22 -0.84 -7.91
CA GLN A 2 -14.33 -0.50 -9.04
C GLN A 2 -13.10 -1.41 -9.19
N LEU A 3 -12.35 -1.73 -8.12
CA LEU A 3 -11.13 -2.55 -8.24
C LEU A 3 -11.35 -3.95 -8.85
N CYS A 4 -12.44 -4.65 -8.46
CA CYS A 4 -12.79 -5.96 -9.01
C CYS A 4 -13.18 -5.86 -10.50
N GLN A 5 -13.82 -4.75 -10.91
CA GLN A 5 -14.16 -4.50 -12.31
C GLN A 5 -12.91 -4.21 -13.14
N VAL A 6 -11.98 -3.39 -12.62
CA VAL A 6 -10.73 -3.03 -13.30
C VAL A 6 -9.81 -4.24 -13.46
N ILE A 7 -9.65 -5.06 -12.41
CA ILE A 7 -8.81 -6.27 -12.48
C ILE A 7 -9.50 -7.39 -13.27
N GLY A 8 -10.83 -7.39 -13.36
CA GLY A 8 -11.61 -8.37 -14.12
C GLY A 8 -11.53 -9.81 -13.57
N GLN A 9 -11.01 -9.99 -12.35
CA GLN A 9 -10.80 -11.29 -11.70
C GLN A 9 -11.23 -11.25 -10.24
N GLY A 10 -11.38 -12.42 -9.62
CA GLY A 10 -11.70 -12.54 -8.19
C GLY A 10 -13.18 -12.37 -7.87
N SER A 11 -13.46 -12.29 -6.56
CA SER A 11 -14.81 -12.21 -6.02
C SER A 11 -14.85 -11.33 -4.78
N ILE A 12 -16.01 -10.71 -4.51
CA ILE A 12 -16.24 -9.91 -3.32
C ILE A 12 -17.21 -10.69 -2.42
N SER A 13 -16.86 -10.80 -1.15
CA SER A 13 -17.71 -11.42 -0.12
C SER A 13 -17.88 -10.49 1.08
N LYS A 14 -19.04 -10.54 1.74
CA LYS A 14 -19.27 -9.81 2.99
C LYS A 14 -18.67 -10.59 4.16
N LYS A 15 -17.91 -9.91 5.02
CA LYS A 15 -17.37 -10.53 6.24
C LYS A 15 -18.49 -10.76 7.25
N LYS A 16 -18.60 -11.99 7.77
CA LYS A 16 -19.57 -12.30 8.84
C LYS A 16 -19.27 -11.42 10.06
N GLN A 17 -20.32 -10.91 10.70
CA GLN A 17 -20.24 -10.12 11.95
C GLN A 17 -19.37 -8.85 11.84
N SER A 18 -19.23 -8.28 10.64
CA SER A 18 -18.47 -7.05 10.43
C SER A 18 -19.09 -6.26 9.27
N ALA A 19 -19.06 -4.93 9.36
CA ALA A 19 -19.42 -4.04 8.27
C ALA A 19 -18.28 -3.91 7.24
N ALA A 20 -17.74 -5.05 6.79
CA ALA A 20 -16.59 -5.10 5.89
C ALA A 20 -16.84 -6.06 4.72
N HIS A 21 -16.21 -5.75 3.58
CA HIS A 21 -16.17 -6.59 2.41
C HIS A 21 -14.74 -7.08 2.17
N ILE A 22 -14.61 -8.29 1.68
CA ILE A 22 -13.33 -8.92 1.35
C ILE A 22 -13.34 -9.18 -0.15
N TYR A 23 -12.40 -8.55 -0.85
CA TYR A 23 -12.08 -8.90 -2.22
C TYR A 23 -11.01 -10.00 -2.20
N THR A 24 -11.27 -11.10 -2.89
CA THR A 24 -10.39 -12.27 -2.92
C THR A 24 -10.18 -12.74 -4.35
N ILE A 25 -8.92 -12.95 -4.72
CA ILE A 25 -8.52 -13.53 -5.99
C ILE A 25 -7.94 -14.91 -5.67
N ASN A 26 -8.75 -15.94 -5.89
CA ASN A 26 -8.40 -17.33 -5.58
C ASN A 26 -8.76 -18.31 -6.71
N ASN A 27 -9.00 -17.83 -7.93
CA ASN A 27 -9.48 -18.65 -9.05
C ASN A 27 -8.54 -19.86 -9.31
N LEU A 28 -9.02 -21.05 -8.91
CA LEU A 28 -8.31 -22.32 -8.93
C LEU A 28 -8.18 -22.93 -10.34
N LYS A 29 -9.06 -22.56 -11.28
CA LYS A 29 -8.92 -22.94 -12.69
C LYS A 29 -7.85 -22.05 -13.34
N GLY A 30 -6.64 -22.57 -13.44
CA GLY A 30 -5.52 -21.98 -14.18
C GLY A 30 -4.74 -20.87 -13.46
N ARG A 31 -5.10 -20.44 -12.24
CA ARG A 31 -4.41 -19.38 -11.47
C ARG A 31 -4.21 -18.04 -12.23
N VAL A 32 -4.91 -17.85 -13.34
CA VAL A 32 -4.80 -16.69 -14.24
C VAL A 32 -4.93 -15.37 -13.48
N GLY A 33 -5.89 -15.28 -12.54
CA GLY A 33 -6.08 -14.05 -11.76
C GLY A 33 -4.90 -13.70 -10.84
N LEU A 34 -4.26 -14.69 -10.21
CA LEU A 34 -3.10 -14.42 -9.34
C LEU A 34 -1.88 -14.04 -10.16
N ILE A 35 -1.67 -14.72 -11.29
CA ILE A 35 -0.60 -14.45 -12.25
C ILE A 35 -0.78 -13.04 -12.82
N HIS A 36 -1.98 -12.73 -13.30
CA HIS A 36 -2.32 -11.41 -13.84
C HIS A 36 -2.04 -10.29 -12.83
N VAL A 37 -2.45 -10.46 -11.57
CA VAL A 37 -2.17 -9.48 -10.52
C VAL A 37 -0.68 -9.38 -10.23
N ALA A 38 0.03 -10.52 -10.18
CA ALA A 38 1.47 -10.53 -9.98
C ALA A 38 2.16 -9.74 -11.11
N ASP A 39 1.83 -9.99 -12.37
CA ASP A 39 2.38 -9.25 -13.51
C ASP A 39 2.07 -7.74 -13.42
N LEU A 40 0.87 -7.37 -13.00
CA LEU A 40 0.48 -5.96 -12.87
C LEU A 40 1.29 -5.20 -11.81
N ILE A 41 1.62 -5.84 -10.69
CA ILE A 41 2.30 -5.19 -9.55
C ILE A 41 3.81 -5.42 -9.52
N ASN A 42 4.32 -6.38 -10.31
CA ASN A 42 5.75 -6.67 -10.40
C ASN A 42 6.52 -5.42 -10.84
N GLY A 43 7.54 -5.05 -10.08
CA GLY A 43 8.32 -3.83 -10.32
C GLY A 43 7.63 -2.51 -9.94
N LYS A 44 6.41 -2.55 -9.37
CA LYS A 44 5.66 -1.37 -8.89
C LYS A 44 5.48 -1.33 -7.37
N MET A 45 5.87 -2.39 -6.67
CA MET A 45 5.79 -2.44 -5.22
C MET A 45 6.91 -1.62 -4.58
N ARG A 46 6.61 -1.02 -3.43
CA ARG A 46 7.62 -0.48 -2.50
C ARG A 46 7.34 -0.99 -1.10
N GLY A 47 8.35 -0.96 -0.25
CA GLY A 47 8.21 -1.44 1.11
C GLY A 47 8.63 -2.91 1.29
N PRO A 48 8.71 -3.36 2.55
CA PRO A 48 9.20 -4.71 2.88
C PRO A 48 8.27 -5.84 2.42
N LYS A 49 7.03 -5.54 2.01
CA LYS A 49 6.09 -6.53 1.47
C LYS A 49 6.59 -7.15 0.16
N ILE A 50 7.54 -6.52 -0.54
CA ILE A 50 8.15 -7.08 -1.75
C ILE A 50 8.82 -8.44 -1.49
N HIS A 51 9.42 -8.65 -0.31
CA HIS A 51 10.06 -9.92 0.01
C HIS A 51 9.06 -11.09 0.03
N GLN A 52 7.81 -10.84 0.44
CA GLN A 52 6.75 -11.86 0.40
C GLN A 52 6.22 -12.07 -1.01
N PHE A 53 6.17 -11.00 -1.80
CA PHE A 53 5.79 -11.07 -3.20
C PHE A 53 6.80 -11.85 -4.05
N ILE A 54 8.11 -11.66 -3.83
CA ILE A 54 9.17 -12.45 -4.46
C ILE A 54 9.00 -13.93 -4.12
N LYS A 55 8.79 -14.28 -2.84
CA LYS A 55 8.52 -15.67 -2.42
C LYS A 55 7.27 -16.25 -3.09
N LEU A 56 6.24 -15.44 -3.34
CA LEU A 56 5.04 -15.87 -4.06
C LEU A 56 5.36 -16.19 -5.52
N ILE A 57 6.14 -15.34 -6.19
CA ILE A 57 6.61 -15.58 -7.56
C ILE A 57 7.44 -16.86 -7.63
N GLU A 58 8.44 -16.98 -6.75
CA GLU A 58 9.31 -18.18 -6.68
C GLU A 58 8.49 -19.46 -6.43
N TYR A 59 7.52 -19.41 -5.52
CA TYR A 59 6.62 -20.54 -5.28
C TYR A 59 5.80 -20.88 -6.54
N ASN A 60 5.31 -19.87 -7.26
CA ASN A 60 4.50 -20.10 -8.45
C ASN A 60 5.33 -20.72 -9.60
N ASN A 61 6.56 -20.26 -9.80
CA ASN A 61 7.45 -20.79 -10.83
C ASN A 61 7.99 -22.20 -10.53
N ASN A 62 8.14 -22.56 -9.25
CA ASN A 62 8.75 -23.84 -8.87
C ASN A 62 7.75 -24.95 -8.53
N ASN A 63 6.45 -24.63 -8.37
CA ASN A 63 5.46 -25.64 -8.02
C ASN A 63 5.03 -26.43 -9.27
N ILE A 64 5.37 -27.72 -9.29
CA ILE A 64 5.11 -28.62 -10.43
C ILE A 64 3.63 -28.65 -10.86
N ASN A 65 2.69 -28.53 -9.94
CA ASN A 65 1.25 -28.56 -10.26
C ASN A 65 0.79 -27.26 -10.93
N ILE A 66 1.49 -26.15 -10.69
CA ILE A 66 1.23 -24.86 -11.31
C ILE A 66 1.86 -24.84 -12.70
N VAL A 67 3.15 -25.15 -12.80
CA VAL A 67 3.88 -25.16 -14.07
C VAL A 67 3.23 -26.10 -15.09
N LYS A 68 2.73 -27.27 -14.65
CA LYS A 68 1.97 -28.18 -15.54
C LYS A 68 0.66 -27.59 -16.06
N LYS A 69 0.00 -26.71 -15.30
CA LYS A 69 -1.29 -26.09 -15.66
C LYS A 69 -1.14 -24.76 -16.38
N SER A 70 0.03 -24.13 -16.25
CA SER A 70 0.40 -22.86 -16.85
C SER A 70 1.87 -22.93 -17.30
N PRO A 71 2.20 -23.68 -18.36
CA PRO A 71 3.59 -23.86 -18.81
C PRO A 71 4.26 -22.54 -19.24
N GLU A 72 3.47 -21.56 -19.64
CA GLU A 72 3.88 -20.19 -19.97
C GLU A 72 4.25 -19.35 -18.75
N LEU A 73 3.98 -19.83 -17.53
CA LEU A 73 4.24 -19.09 -16.31
C LEU A 73 5.73 -19.06 -15.99
N ASN A 74 6.38 -17.95 -16.33
CA ASN A 74 7.77 -17.68 -15.97
C ASN A 74 7.94 -16.22 -15.58
N ILE A 75 7.39 -15.82 -14.43
CA ILE A 75 7.49 -14.44 -13.95
C ILE A 75 8.89 -14.25 -13.37
N THR A 76 9.67 -13.33 -13.93
CA THR A 76 10.93 -12.90 -13.30
C THR A 76 10.60 -11.85 -12.24
N ALA A 77 10.95 -12.11 -10.98
CA ALA A 77 10.73 -11.15 -9.91
C ALA A 77 11.55 -9.87 -10.14
N MET A 78 10.87 -8.72 -10.15
CA MET A 78 11.51 -7.41 -10.31
C MET A 78 11.84 -6.79 -8.95
N PRO A 79 12.86 -5.92 -8.88
CA PRO A 79 13.19 -5.17 -7.67
C PRO A 79 12.08 -4.18 -7.28
N SER A 80 12.23 -3.57 -6.10
CA SER A 80 11.33 -2.51 -5.64
C SER A 80 11.35 -1.32 -6.58
N ASP A 81 10.20 -0.68 -6.74
CA ASP A 81 10.08 0.58 -7.46
C ASP A 81 10.87 1.68 -6.73
N THR A 82 11.80 2.30 -7.45
CA THR A 82 12.65 3.40 -6.96
C THR A 82 12.33 4.74 -7.64
N THR A 83 11.30 4.79 -8.48
CA THR A 83 10.92 6.04 -9.17
C THR A 83 10.62 7.14 -8.13
N PRO A 84 10.96 8.41 -8.42
CA PRO A 84 10.71 9.49 -7.47
C PRO A 84 9.23 9.58 -7.09
N LEU A 85 8.96 9.85 -5.81
CA LEU A 85 7.58 10.05 -5.35
C LEU A 85 6.91 11.20 -6.11
N GLY A 86 5.61 11.05 -6.36
CA GLY A 86 4.80 12.00 -7.14
C GLY A 86 4.92 11.86 -8.67
N HIS A 87 5.85 11.05 -9.18
CA HIS A 87 5.93 10.75 -10.61
C HIS A 87 5.01 9.58 -11.04
N ASN A 88 4.42 8.89 -10.08
CA ASN A 88 3.43 7.84 -10.32
C ASN A 88 2.39 7.82 -9.19
N SER A 89 1.34 7.03 -9.39
CA SER A 89 0.20 6.96 -8.47
C SER A 89 0.42 6.05 -7.25
N TRP A 90 1.64 5.54 -7.03
CA TRP A 90 1.91 4.63 -5.90
C TRP A 90 1.64 5.32 -4.55
N LEU A 91 2.07 6.57 -4.39
CA LEU A 91 1.86 7.32 -3.15
C LEU A 91 0.37 7.60 -2.90
N ALA A 92 -0.39 7.92 -3.94
CA ALA A 92 -1.84 8.10 -3.83
C ALA A 92 -2.52 6.80 -3.36
N GLY A 93 -2.15 5.65 -3.93
CA GLY A 93 -2.65 4.34 -3.49
C GLY A 93 -2.26 3.98 -2.05
N LEU A 94 -1.07 4.39 -1.57
CA LEU A 94 -0.69 4.23 -0.17
C LEU A 94 -1.54 5.11 0.74
N ILE A 95 -1.79 6.36 0.35
CA ILE A 95 -2.62 7.32 1.09
C ILE A 95 -4.07 6.84 1.17
N GLU A 96 -4.62 6.29 0.09
CA GLU A 96 -5.97 5.73 0.07
C GLU A 96 -6.11 4.56 1.06
N ALA A 97 -5.06 3.74 1.21
CA ALA A 97 -5.08 2.58 2.09
C ALA A 97 -4.84 2.91 3.56
N ASP A 98 -3.81 3.72 3.86
CA ASP A 98 -3.27 3.91 5.21
C ASP A 98 -3.22 5.39 5.66
N GLY A 99 -3.67 6.31 4.81
CA GLY A 99 -3.70 7.74 5.08
C GLY A 99 -4.89 8.19 5.91
N PHE A 100 -4.71 9.28 6.67
CA PHE A 100 -5.74 9.85 7.52
C PHE A 100 -5.75 11.37 7.43
N PHE A 101 -6.84 11.94 6.91
CA PHE A 101 -7.06 13.39 6.88
C PHE A 101 -7.91 13.81 8.08
N GLN A 102 -7.48 14.85 8.79
CA GLN A 102 -8.23 15.37 9.94
C GLN A 102 -8.29 16.89 9.93
N VAL A 103 -9.46 17.39 10.33
CA VAL A 103 -9.70 18.78 10.72
C VAL A 103 -9.90 18.79 12.22
N ARG A 104 -9.06 19.55 12.93
CA ARG A 104 -9.14 19.70 14.39
C ARG A 104 -9.56 21.11 14.76
N THR A 105 -10.59 21.22 15.57
CA THR A 105 -10.95 22.45 16.30
C THR A 105 -10.47 22.33 17.75
N SER A 106 -10.09 23.46 18.36
CA SER A 106 -9.70 23.49 19.79
C SER A 106 -10.70 24.32 20.58
N LEU A 107 -11.09 23.83 21.76
CA LEU A 107 -11.87 24.59 22.73
C LEU A 107 -10.90 25.53 23.50
N GLY A 108 -11.24 26.81 23.62
CA GLY A 108 -10.47 27.82 24.37
C GLY A 108 -9.68 28.82 23.52
N TYR A 109 -9.17 28.41 22.36
CA TYR A 109 -8.61 29.31 21.36
C TYR A 109 -9.13 28.89 19.99
N PRO A 110 -9.89 29.74 19.27
CA PRO A 110 -10.54 29.37 18.01
C PRO A 110 -9.48 29.13 16.94
N ARG A 111 -8.96 27.91 16.90
CA ARG A 111 -7.97 27.44 15.95
C ARG A 111 -8.52 26.22 15.24
N GLN A 112 -8.56 26.31 13.93
CA GLN A 112 -8.78 25.21 13.02
C GLN A 112 -7.42 24.75 12.50
N ALA A 113 -7.19 23.44 12.48
CA ALA A 113 -5.97 22.86 11.95
C ALA A 113 -6.33 21.72 11.01
N LEU A 114 -5.76 21.75 9.80
CA LEU A 114 -5.79 20.64 8.86
C LEU A 114 -4.48 19.87 8.97
N SER A 115 -4.58 18.56 9.01
CA SER A 115 -3.41 17.69 8.98
C SER A 115 -3.72 16.36 8.31
N PHE A 116 -2.69 15.80 7.70
CA PHE A 116 -2.62 14.44 7.25
C PHE A 116 -1.75 13.65 8.23
N GLU A 117 -2.14 12.42 8.54
CA GLU A 117 -1.35 11.46 9.29
C GLU A 117 -1.26 10.14 8.53
N GLN A 118 -0.11 9.48 8.65
CA GLN A 118 0.08 8.08 8.25
C GLN A 118 0.82 7.37 9.38
N ALA A 119 0.40 6.16 9.70
CA ALA A 119 1.05 5.32 10.69
C ALA A 119 1.30 3.91 10.15
N GLN A 120 2.45 3.33 10.50
CA GLN A 120 2.83 1.95 10.15
C GLN A 120 3.47 1.27 11.35
N ALA A 121 3.28 -0.04 11.51
CA ALA A 121 4.04 -0.82 12.50
C ALA A 121 5.53 -0.73 12.16
N ARG A 122 6.43 -0.53 13.14
CA ARG A 122 7.87 -0.30 12.86
C ARG A 122 8.54 -1.46 12.14
N THR A 123 8.14 -2.67 12.49
CA THR A 123 8.61 -3.90 11.88
C THR A 123 7.43 -4.71 11.36
N THR A 124 7.63 -5.37 10.23
CA THR A 124 6.70 -6.39 9.73
C THR A 124 6.77 -7.63 10.62
N ARG A 125 5.80 -8.54 10.47
CA ARG A 125 5.85 -9.87 11.10
C ARG A 125 7.08 -10.71 10.73
N TYR A 126 7.84 -10.30 9.72
CA TYR A 126 9.04 -10.95 9.22
C TYR A 126 10.34 -10.23 9.62
N GLY A 127 10.26 -9.23 10.51
CA GLY A 127 11.43 -8.52 11.02
C GLY A 127 11.94 -7.37 10.15
N TYR A 128 11.39 -7.16 8.95
CA TYR A 128 11.77 -6.02 8.11
C TYR A 128 11.22 -4.70 8.64
N SER A 129 12.03 -3.62 8.58
CA SER A 129 11.59 -2.27 8.91
C SER A 129 10.60 -1.72 7.88
N THR A 130 9.62 -0.95 8.33
CA THR A 130 8.68 -0.22 7.46
C THR A 130 9.04 1.25 7.29
N LEU A 131 10.19 1.70 7.82
CA LEU A 131 10.59 3.10 7.81
C LEU A 131 10.56 3.72 6.41
N GLU A 132 10.94 2.95 5.39
CA GLU A 132 10.92 3.38 3.99
C GLU A 132 9.51 3.72 3.47
N LEU A 133 8.44 3.21 4.10
CA LEU A 133 7.06 3.53 3.74
C LEU A 133 6.62 4.89 4.27
N MET A 134 7.36 5.49 5.21
CA MET A 134 6.92 6.70 5.90
C MET A 134 7.05 7.98 5.04
N GLN A 135 7.69 7.92 3.87
CA GLN A 135 7.80 8.98 2.86
C GLN A 135 8.07 10.40 3.40
N ALA A 136 8.77 10.49 4.52
CA ALA A 136 8.88 11.71 5.31
C ALA A 136 9.66 12.81 4.59
N GLY A 137 10.67 12.42 3.79
CA GLY A 137 11.44 13.35 2.96
C GLY A 137 10.57 14.06 1.93
N PHE A 138 9.64 13.35 1.29
CA PHE A 138 8.74 13.93 0.30
C PHE A 138 7.80 14.98 0.91
N LEU A 139 7.24 14.69 2.09
CA LEU A 139 6.34 15.60 2.78
C LEU A 139 7.06 16.66 3.61
N SER A 140 8.40 16.65 3.66
CA SER A 140 9.21 17.52 4.51
C SER A 140 8.78 17.49 5.99
N VAL A 141 8.48 16.28 6.49
CA VAL A 141 8.07 16.03 7.88
C VAL A 141 9.06 15.09 8.57
N ARG A 142 8.95 14.98 9.89
CA ARG A 142 9.74 14.02 10.68
C ARG A 142 8.95 12.73 10.89
N VAL A 143 9.66 11.61 10.85
CA VAL A 143 9.13 10.32 11.33
C VAL A 143 9.23 10.30 12.85
N ASN A 144 8.10 10.10 13.52
CA ASN A 144 8.05 9.98 14.97
C ASN A 144 7.83 8.51 15.34
N PRO A 145 8.72 7.88 16.13
CA PRO A 145 8.40 6.63 16.80
C PRO A 145 7.32 6.89 17.84
N ILE A 146 6.21 6.16 17.76
CA ILE A 146 5.11 6.26 18.71
C ILE A 146 4.77 4.87 19.27
N ARG A 147 4.07 4.87 20.41
CA ARG A 147 3.62 3.69 21.18
C ARG A 147 4.76 2.81 21.68
N GLU A 148 4.63 2.34 22.91
CA GLU A 148 5.55 1.35 23.49
C GLU A 148 5.04 -0.06 23.19
N ASP A 149 3.75 -0.30 23.47
CA ASP A 149 3.05 -1.51 23.04
C ASP A 149 2.57 -1.37 21.58
N HIS A 150 2.86 -2.37 20.77
CA HIS A 150 2.75 -2.33 19.31
C HIS A 150 3.43 -1.11 18.65
N PRO A 151 4.79 -1.08 18.63
CA PRO A 151 5.56 0.05 18.15
C PRO A 151 5.20 0.47 16.72
N GLN A 152 4.99 1.77 16.52
CA GLN A 152 4.66 2.35 15.21
C GLN A 152 5.60 3.51 14.85
N TYR A 153 5.72 3.77 13.56
CA TYR A 153 6.15 5.04 13.01
C TYR A 153 4.93 5.87 12.66
N ARG A 154 5.00 7.18 12.89
CA ARG A 154 3.98 8.15 12.48
C ARG A 154 4.62 9.34 11.79
N ILE A 155 4.00 9.78 10.70
CA ILE A 155 4.21 11.12 10.13
C ILE A 155 2.95 11.96 10.28
N ARG A 156 3.12 13.26 10.38
CA ARG A 156 2.02 14.23 10.43
C ARG A 156 2.41 15.53 9.75
N THR A 157 1.55 16.03 8.87
CA THR A 157 1.66 17.40 8.36
C THR A 157 1.04 18.37 9.37
N SER A 158 1.66 19.54 9.56
CA SER A 158 1.21 20.53 10.56
C SER A 158 1.34 21.97 10.10
N SER A 159 1.97 22.20 8.95
CA SER A 159 2.17 23.52 8.35
C SER A 159 1.39 23.64 7.03
N VAL A 160 1.15 24.89 6.61
CA VAL A 160 0.57 25.18 5.30
C VAL A 160 1.44 24.59 4.17
N SER A 161 2.77 24.71 4.27
CA SER A 161 3.70 24.20 3.26
C SER A 161 3.62 22.69 3.10
N THR A 162 3.65 21.93 4.20
CA THR A 162 3.59 20.46 4.15
C THR A 162 2.24 19.96 3.67
N ASN A 163 1.14 20.64 4.03
CA ASN A 163 -0.18 20.36 3.48
C ASN A 163 -0.26 20.68 1.98
N LYS A 164 0.38 21.75 1.51
CA LYS A 164 0.41 22.13 0.10
C LYS A 164 1.14 21.07 -0.74
N SER A 165 2.29 20.59 -0.29
CA SER A 165 3.04 19.52 -0.98
C SER A 165 2.18 18.26 -1.18
N LEU A 166 1.41 17.88 -0.15
CA LEU A 166 0.48 16.76 -0.24
C LEU A 166 -0.66 17.04 -1.21
N GLN A 167 -1.25 18.24 -1.16
CA GLN A 167 -2.31 18.65 -2.08
C GLN A 167 -1.83 18.60 -3.53
N ASP A 168 -0.65 19.17 -3.83
CA ASP A 168 -0.10 19.21 -5.18
C ASP A 168 0.13 17.80 -5.74
N ASN A 169 0.60 16.88 -4.90
CA ASN A 169 0.72 15.48 -5.28
C ASN A 169 -0.63 14.85 -5.64
N LEU A 170 -1.66 15.09 -4.82
CA LEU A 170 -2.99 14.50 -5.03
C LEU A 170 -3.77 15.16 -6.18
N MET A 171 -3.45 16.40 -6.54
CA MET A 171 -3.97 17.03 -7.76
C MET A 171 -3.42 16.38 -9.03
N ASN A 172 -2.16 15.92 -9.00
CA ASN A 172 -1.52 15.21 -10.11
C ASN A 172 -1.85 13.70 -10.12
N ASN A 173 -2.09 13.12 -8.94
CA ASN A 173 -2.43 11.71 -8.75
C ASN A 173 -3.63 11.60 -7.79
N PRO A 174 -4.86 11.70 -8.30
CA PRO A 174 -6.07 11.63 -7.48
C PRO A 174 -6.22 10.29 -6.74
N LEU A 175 -6.95 10.32 -5.62
CA LEU A 175 -7.39 9.13 -4.88
C LEU A 175 -8.47 8.36 -5.65
#